data_AF-A0A2H0RY43-F1
#
_entry.id   AF-A0A2H0RY43-F1
#
_cell.length_a   1.000
_cell.length_b   1.000
_cell.length_c   1.000
_cell.angle_alpha   90.00
_cell.angle_beta   90.00
_cell.angle_gamma   90.00
#
_symmetry.space_group_name_H-M   'P 1'
#
loop_
_entity.id
_entity.type
_entity.pdbx_description
1 polymer ?
#
loop_
_entity_poly.entity_id
_entity_poly.type
_entity_poly.pdbx_seq_one_letter_code
_entity_poly.pdbx_strand_id
1 'polypeptide(L)'
;MATLIDDLTDKFLLSYDPSKGRDQVRSYPHYFLGSFVLSAKDNRKFIIDGQQRLTSITLLLMFLRNLAEEENVTITNVDDLIFSEQYGKQSFNIEVEERQKCMERLFRGEEIDMEESGESVRTMYNRYGDLCDLFPNELRGETLPYFVDWFIENVDMVEITAYSDDDAYTIFETMNDRGLALTPADMLKGYLLANMDDARREEANMLWKKRILSLIEDDRTEDEVFLKTWIRANYAETIRKRERGSTNQDYEKIANAFHKWVRDEKEKVGLQSSGDYFRFMTEKFDRYARLYLKIRNAESEYDQTLDTVFYNNYHTFPYQKLLILSAISLEDSDDVALKKMQLVSRYIEMFIVRRSVNQRTLGSSAIQYTMFLLVRELRDKPLDEIAQILRTKIEEMEESFDGVPGLHLHQQNKRFIRFLLSRITQHVESKSGIESSVEAYMDNKIKKPFEIEHILGDAYDQFGEGYEDEADFQSYRNSIGALVLLPRGFNQAFSNRPYEEKLQHYPSQNLWAWSLHSLCYELNPSFKHYISESGLPFSHHDQFGKEEITARCQLLKDICEEIWHVDRLQV
;
A
#
# COMPACT_ATOMS: atom_id res chain seq x y z
N MET A 1 -17.35 30.24 -6.30
CA MET A 1 -17.69 31.64 -6.01
C MET A 1 -19.20 31.77 -5.91
N ALA A 2 -19.97 31.50 -6.97
CA ALA A 2 -21.45 31.48 -6.96
C ALA A 2 -22.09 30.90 -5.67
N THR A 3 -21.81 29.63 -5.35
CA THR A 3 -22.37 28.96 -4.15
C THR A 3 -22.06 29.67 -2.83
N LEU A 4 -20.88 30.31 -2.70
CA LEU A 4 -20.54 31.06 -1.49
C LEU A 4 -21.39 32.33 -1.37
N ILE A 5 -21.59 33.04 -2.49
CA ILE A 5 -22.40 34.26 -2.51
C ILE A 5 -23.86 33.91 -2.22
N ASP A 6 -24.39 32.87 -2.85
CA ASP A 6 -25.77 32.42 -2.65
C ASP A 6 -26.02 32.07 -1.18
N ASP A 7 -25.16 31.27 -0.56
CA ASP A 7 -25.27 30.89 0.85
C ASP A 7 -25.22 32.09 1.80
N LEU A 8 -24.28 33.03 1.58
CA LEU A 8 -24.15 34.23 2.40
C LEU A 8 -25.38 35.15 2.24
N THR A 9 -25.86 35.28 1.01
CA THR A 9 -27.03 36.10 0.66
C THR A 9 -28.28 35.56 1.32
N ASP A 10 -28.56 34.27 1.14
CA ASP A 10 -29.72 33.60 1.74
C ASP A 10 -29.70 33.76 3.27
N LYS A 11 -28.53 33.57 3.89
CA LYS A 11 -28.41 33.68 5.35
C LYS A 11 -28.63 35.07 5.88
N PHE A 12 -28.08 36.08 5.21
CA PHE A 12 -28.29 37.47 5.56
C PHE A 12 -29.76 37.89 5.38
N LEU A 13 -30.35 37.60 4.20
CA LEU A 13 -31.70 38.03 3.86
C LEU A 13 -32.79 37.41 4.74
N LEU A 14 -32.54 36.25 5.36
CA LEU A 14 -33.46 35.66 6.35
C LEU A 14 -33.71 36.56 7.56
N SER A 15 -32.76 37.44 7.91
CA SER A 15 -32.85 38.31 9.08
C SER A 15 -32.91 39.80 8.73
N TYR A 16 -32.65 40.15 7.47
CA TYR A 16 -32.66 41.52 7.00
C TYR A 16 -34.06 42.15 7.08
N ASP A 17 -34.14 43.32 7.73
CA ASP A 17 -35.36 44.11 7.84
C ASP A 17 -35.02 45.58 7.58
N PRO A 18 -35.44 46.15 6.42
CA PRO A 18 -35.10 47.52 6.04
C PRO A 18 -35.77 48.58 6.94
N SER A 19 -36.72 48.20 7.79
CA SER A 19 -37.34 49.11 8.75
C SER A 19 -36.51 49.33 10.02
N LYS A 20 -35.42 48.57 10.19
CA LYS A 20 -34.58 48.60 11.39
C LYS A 20 -33.22 49.24 11.12
N GLY A 21 -32.64 49.83 12.16
CA GLY A 21 -31.31 50.42 12.09
C GLY A 21 -30.20 49.38 11.92
N ARG A 22 -29.08 49.82 11.33
CA ARG A 22 -27.87 49.02 11.06
C ARG A 22 -27.26 48.36 12.30
N ASP A 23 -27.48 48.94 13.49
CA ASP A 23 -27.03 48.39 14.77
C ASP A 23 -27.63 47.01 15.09
N GLN A 24 -28.80 46.69 14.53
CA GLN A 24 -29.48 45.42 14.76
C GLN A 24 -28.75 44.23 14.13
N VAL A 25 -27.87 44.47 13.15
CA VAL A 25 -27.07 43.43 12.48
C VAL A 25 -26.28 42.58 13.48
N ARG A 26 -25.83 43.17 14.60
CA ARG A 26 -25.13 42.46 15.68
C ARG A 26 -25.90 41.29 16.28
N SER A 27 -27.23 41.32 16.16
CA SER A 27 -28.12 40.27 16.69
C SER A 27 -28.47 39.21 15.66
N TYR A 28 -28.01 39.36 14.42
CA TYR A 28 -28.30 38.42 13.35
C TYR A 28 -27.57 37.08 13.61
N PRO A 29 -28.10 35.96 13.10
CA PRO A 29 -27.45 34.67 13.24
C PRO A 29 -26.07 34.67 12.61
N HIS A 30 -25.12 34.00 13.28
CA HIS A 30 -23.78 33.78 12.76
C HIS A 30 -23.78 32.75 11.62
N TYR A 31 -22.90 32.93 10.64
CA TYR A 31 -22.65 31.97 9.57
C TYR A 31 -21.22 31.41 9.68
N PHE A 32 -21.09 30.09 9.76
CA PHE A 32 -19.80 29.44 9.89
C PHE A 32 -19.22 29.08 8.51
N LEU A 33 -18.07 29.67 8.18
CA LEU A 33 -17.40 29.53 6.88
C LEU A 33 -16.27 28.47 6.89
N GLY A 34 -16.09 27.75 8.00
CA GLY A 34 -15.11 26.68 8.14
C GLY A 34 -13.82 27.11 8.85
N SER A 35 -12.82 26.22 8.83
CA SER A 35 -11.52 26.39 9.49
C SER A 35 -10.37 26.61 8.50
N PHE A 36 -9.29 27.26 8.96
CA PHE A 36 -8.03 27.34 8.23
C PHE A 36 -6.86 26.96 9.14
N VAL A 37 -5.82 26.38 8.57
CA VAL A 37 -4.67 25.87 9.32
C VAL A 37 -3.45 26.75 9.08
N LEU A 38 -2.83 27.18 10.16
CA LEU A 38 -1.59 27.93 10.14
C LEU A 38 -0.46 27.12 10.80
N SER A 39 0.74 27.21 10.23
CA SER A 39 1.99 26.80 10.87
C SER A 39 2.73 28.03 11.36
N ALA A 40 3.02 28.09 12.66
CA ALA A 40 3.76 29.20 13.26
C ALA A 40 5.27 28.88 13.25
N LYS A 41 6.06 29.64 12.50
CA LYS A 41 7.54 29.54 12.46
C LYS A 41 8.17 30.92 12.46
N ASP A 42 9.19 31.12 13.30
CA ASP A 42 10.03 32.33 13.30
C ASP A 42 9.23 33.64 13.27
N ASN A 43 8.20 33.75 14.12
CA ASN A 43 7.28 34.89 14.20
C ASN A 43 6.46 35.18 12.92
N ARG A 44 6.43 34.24 11.97
CA ARG A 44 5.57 34.25 10.78
C ARG A 44 4.57 33.10 10.82
N LYS A 45 3.38 33.33 10.30
CA LYS A 45 2.36 32.31 10.14
C LYS A 45 2.28 31.92 8.67
N PHE A 46 2.41 30.64 8.38
CA PHE A 46 2.27 30.08 7.04
C PHE A 46 0.94 29.37 6.92
N ILE A 47 0.17 29.67 5.86
CA ILE A 47 -1.10 28.98 5.61
C ILE A 47 -0.79 27.58 5.08
N ILE A 48 -1.25 26.55 5.80
CA ILE A 48 -1.12 25.15 5.43
C ILE A 48 -2.38 24.68 4.69
N ASP A 49 -3.54 25.15 5.13
CA ASP A 49 -4.83 24.89 4.51
C ASP A 49 -5.80 26.08 4.66
N GLY A 50 -6.72 26.21 3.71
CA GLY A 50 -7.67 27.32 3.64
C GLY A 50 -7.21 28.47 2.74
N GLN A 51 -6.08 28.34 2.02
CA GLN A 51 -5.55 29.41 1.16
C GLN A 51 -6.54 29.85 0.08
N GLN A 52 -7.23 28.92 -0.58
CA GLN A 52 -8.25 29.24 -1.59
C GLN A 52 -9.47 29.96 -0.98
N ARG A 53 -9.84 29.59 0.25
CA ARG A 53 -10.97 30.20 0.95
C ARG A 53 -10.65 31.61 1.40
N LEU A 54 -9.49 31.79 2.04
CA LEU A 54 -8.98 33.10 2.43
C LEU A 54 -8.83 34.02 1.19
N THR A 55 -8.31 33.50 0.08
CA THR A 55 -8.23 34.25 -1.18
C THR A 55 -9.63 34.69 -1.66
N SER A 56 -10.62 33.80 -1.61
CA SER A 56 -11.99 34.11 -2.04
C SER A 56 -12.64 35.20 -1.17
N ILE A 57 -12.41 35.15 0.15
CA ILE A 57 -12.88 36.16 1.10
C ILE A 57 -12.21 37.51 0.82
N THR A 58 -10.89 37.53 0.60
CA THR A 58 -10.19 38.77 0.28
C THR A 58 -10.71 39.39 -1.02
N LEU A 59 -10.97 38.59 -2.05
CA LEU A 59 -11.57 39.08 -3.30
C LEU A 59 -12.97 39.65 -3.07
N LEU A 60 -13.80 39.01 -2.25
CA LEU A 60 -15.12 39.51 -1.90
C LEU A 60 -15.04 40.84 -1.14
N LEU A 61 -14.13 40.99 -0.17
CA LEU A 61 -13.90 42.25 0.55
C LEU A 61 -13.47 43.39 -0.39
N MET A 62 -12.55 43.10 -1.31
CA MET A 62 -12.11 44.07 -2.33
C MET A 62 -13.27 44.47 -3.25
N PHE A 63 -14.08 43.51 -3.68
CA PHE A 63 -15.26 43.76 -4.49
C PHE A 63 -16.30 44.63 -3.75
N LEU A 64 -16.65 44.30 -2.50
CA LEU A 64 -17.62 45.05 -1.70
C LEU A 64 -17.18 46.50 -1.47
N ARG A 65 -15.88 46.73 -1.24
CA ARG A 65 -15.28 48.05 -1.13
C ARG A 65 -15.45 48.86 -2.42
N ASN A 66 -15.06 48.27 -3.55
CA ASN A 66 -15.13 48.93 -4.85
C ASN A 66 -16.59 49.22 -5.27
N LEU A 67 -17.50 48.29 -4.97
CA LEU A 67 -18.94 48.45 -5.20
C LEU A 67 -19.52 49.61 -4.38
N ALA A 68 -19.10 49.75 -3.11
CA ALA A 68 -19.54 50.86 -2.27
C ALA A 68 -19.05 52.22 -2.78
N GLU A 69 -17.82 52.28 -3.30
CA GLU A 69 -17.28 53.48 -3.96
C GLU A 69 -18.06 53.81 -5.26
N GLU A 70 -18.36 52.81 -6.07
CA GLU A 70 -19.13 52.96 -7.32
C GLU A 70 -20.57 53.44 -7.08
N GLU A 71 -21.26 52.84 -6.09
CA GLU A 71 -22.65 53.17 -5.75
C GLU A 71 -22.75 54.41 -4.83
N ASN A 72 -21.62 55.00 -4.44
CA ASN A 72 -21.51 56.14 -3.53
C ASN A 72 -22.22 55.89 -2.18
N VAL A 73 -22.05 54.67 -1.65
CA VAL A 73 -22.63 54.17 -0.40
C VAL A 73 -21.54 54.07 0.68
N THR A 74 -21.84 54.55 1.89
CA THR A 74 -20.88 54.46 3.01
C THR A 74 -20.98 53.12 3.74
N ILE A 75 -19.91 52.33 3.66
CA ILE A 75 -19.77 51.04 4.37
C ILE A 75 -18.78 51.16 5.55
N THR A 76 -18.71 50.12 6.38
CA THR A 76 -17.66 50.00 7.41
C THR A 76 -16.32 49.75 6.74
N ASN A 77 -15.24 50.29 7.31
CA ASN A 77 -13.92 50.13 6.74
C ASN A 77 -13.49 48.65 6.78
N VAL A 78 -13.21 48.09 5.60
CA VAL A 78 -12.75 46.70 5.41
C VAL A 78 -11.26 46.60 5.04
N ASP A 79 -10.58 47.73 4.89
CA ASP A 79 -9.20 47.84 4.42
C ASP A 79 -8.23 47.03 5.30
N ASP A 80 -8.40 47.09 6.63
CA ASP A 80 -7.57 46.37 7.60
C ASP A 80 -7.68 44.83 7.48
N LEU A 81 -8.77 44.33 6.88
CA LEU A 81 -8.96 42.90 6.60
C LEU A 81 -8.24 42.48 5.31
N ILE A 82 -7.96 43.41 4.41
CA ILE A 82 -7.31 43.17 3.11
C ILE A 82 -5.79 43.37 3.21
N PHE A 83 -5.35 44.42 3.91
CA PHE A 83 -3.94 44.79 4.04
C PHE A 83 -3.58 45.23 5.45
N SER A 84 -2.27 45.21 5.71
CA SER A 84 -1.66 45.74 6.92
C SER A 84 -0.53 46.68 6.55
N GLU A 85 -0.30 47.69 7.38
CA GLU A 85 0.81 48.63 7.23
C GLU A 85 1.91 48.30 8.24
N GLN A 86 3.10 47.97 7.74
CA GLN A 86 4.29 47.78 8.56
C GLN A 86 5.43 48.63 8.02
N TYR A 87 6.08 49.40 8.91
CA TYR A 87 7.21 50.26 8.56
C TYR A 87 6.94 51.24 7.39
N GLY A 88 5.71 51.76 7.31
CA GLY A 88 5.29 52.69 6.24
C GLY A 88 5.11 52.03 4.88
N LYS A 89 5.02 50.69 4.83
CA LYS A 89 4.71 49.92 3.62
C LYS A 89 3.42 49.13 3.83
N GLN A 90 2.50 49.26 2.88
CA GLN A 90 1.29 48.43 2.82
C GLN A 90 1.62 47.06 2.21
N SER A 91 1.15 46.00 2.85
CA SER A 91 1.24 44.61 2.39
C SER A 91 -0.10 43.91 2.55
N PHE A 92 -0.50 43.10 1.57
CA PHE A 92 -1.70 42.27 1.70
C PHE A 92 -1.55 41.28 2.86
N ASN A 93 -2.65 41.03 3.58
CA ASN A 93 -2.66 40.08 4.69
C ASN A 93 -2.42 38.62 4.23
N ILE A 94 -2.63 38.34 2.93
CA ILE A 94 -2.27 37.08 2.28
C ILE A 94 -1.19 37.37 1.24
N GLU A 95 0.05 37.00 1.54
CA GLU A 95 1.18 37.25 0.65
C GLU A 95 1.45 36.05 -0.25
N VAL A 96 1.26 36.25 -1.56
CA VAL A 96 1.66 35.32 -2.62
C VAL A 96 2.28 36.15 -3.73
N GLU A 97 3.61 36.04 -3.88
CA GLU A 97 4.44 36.92 -4.73
C GLU A 97 3.90 37.03 -6.17
N GLU A 98 3.52 35.90 -6.77
CA GLU A 98 2.99 35.84 -8.14
C GLU A 98 1.63 36.54 -8.32
N ARG A 99 0.85 36.70 -7.24
CA ARG A 99 -0.51 37.27 -7.26
C ARG A 99 -0.55 38.75 -6.88
N GLN A 100 0.52 39.26 -6.28
CA GLN A 100 0.54 40.59 -5.68
C GLN A 100 0.11 41.69 -6.66
N LYS A 101 0.69 41.72 -7.86
CA LYS A 101 0.34 42.72 -8.89
C LYS A 101 -1.13 42.66 -9.30
N CYS A 102 -1.71 41.46 -9.36
CA CYS A 102 -3.13 41.27 -9.68
C CYS A 102 -4.00 41.82 -8.55
N MET A 103 -3.69 41.46 -7.30
CA MET A 103 -4.40 41.95 -6.12
C MET A 103 -4.34 43.48 -5.99
N GLU A 104 -3.18 44.10 -6.26
CA GLU A 104 -3.04 45.57 -6.26
C GLU A 104 -3.95 46.25 -7.29
N ARG A 105 -4.05 45.68 -8.50
CA ARG A 105 -4.92 46.23 -9.56
C ARG A 105 -6.40 46.03 -9.27
N LEU A 106 -6.79 44.83 -8.83
CA LEU A 106 -8.16 44.55 -8.41
C LEU A 106 -8.58 45.46 -7.24
N PHE A 107 -7.67 45.72 -6.30
CA PHE A 107 -7.93 46.62 -5.18
C PHE A 107 -8.23 48.05 -5.65
N ARG A 108 -7.54 48.52 -6.69
CA ARG A 108 -7.70 49.87 -7.26
C ARG A 108 -8.79 49.98 -8.32
N GLY A 109 -9.45 48.87 -8.68
CA GLY A 109 -10.42 48.83 -9.78
C GLY A 109 -9.79 49.04 -11.17
N GLU A 110 -8.51 48.70 -11.34
CA GLU A 110 -7.78 48.85 -12.61
C GLU A 110 -7.90 47.59 -13.51
N GLU A 111 -7.88 47.78 -14.83
CA GLU A 111 -7.87 46.65 -15.79
C GLU A 111 -6.57 45.83 -15.73
N ILE A 112 -6.70 44.52 -15.95
CA ILE A 112 -5.58 43.57 -15.92
C ILE A 112 -5.29 43.06 -17.32
N ASP A 113 -4.01 43.11 -17.71
CA ASP A 113 -3.54 42.49 -18.94
C ASP A 113 -3.38 40.98 -18.73
N MET A 114 -4.18 40.21 -19.46
CA MET A 114 -4.32 38.76 -19.31
C MET A 114 -3.40 37.96 -20.25
N GLU A 115 -2.74 38.62 -21.20
CA GLU A 115 -1.93 37.95 -22.24
C GLU A 115 -0.66 37.30 -21.65
N GLU A 116 -0.06 37.87 -20.60
CA GLU A 116 1.17 37.36 -19.94
C GLU A 116 0.97 36.73 -18.55
N SER A 117 -0.27 36.53 -18.12
CA SER A 117 -0.58 36.08 -16.75
C SER A 117 -0.63 34.54 -16.59
N GLY A 118 -0.01 34.02 -15.52
CA GLY A 118 -0.07 32.59 -15.16
C GLY A 118 -1.47 32.11 -14.75
N GLU A 119 -1.67 30.79 -14.73
CA GLU A 119 -2.99 30.14 -14.47
C GLU A 119 -3.62 30.58 -13.14
N SER A 120 -2.81 30.76 -12.08
CA SER A 120 -3.30 31.22 -10.78
C SER A 120 -3.84 32.65 -10.81
N VAL A 121 -3.24 33.55 -11.60
CA VAL A 121 -3.68 34.94 -11.75
C VAL A 121 -4.96 35.00 -12.58
N ARG A 122 -5.04 34.21 -13.67
CA ARG A 122 -6.25 34.07 -14.48
C ARG A 122 -7.44 33.55 -13.67
N THR A 123 -7.21 32.53 -12.84
CA THR A 123 -8.25 31.99 -11.96
C THR A 123 -8.77 33.05 -10.98
N MET A 124 -7.86 33.80 -10.36
CA MET A 124 -8.22 34.90 -9.44
C MET A 124 -9.02 36.00 -10.13
N TYR A 125 -8.58 36.44 -11.31
CA TYR A 125 -9.30 37.44 -12.09
C TYR A 125 -10.70 36.97 -12.49
N ASN A 126 -10.82 35.74 -13.01
CA ASN A 126 -12.12 35.17 -13.36
C ASN A 126 -13.04 35.06 -12.13
N ARG A 127 -12.50 34.73 -10.95
CA ARG A 127 -13.25 34.69 -9.70
C ARG A 127 -13.73 36.07 -9.23
N TYR A 128 -12.96 37.11 -9.50
CA TYR A 128 -13.39 38.48 -9.27
C TYR A 128 -14.45 38.92 -10.30
N GLY A 129 -14.30 38.52 -11.57
CA GLY A 129 -15.34 38.68 -12.60
C GLY A 129 -16.65 37.98 -12.23
N ASP A 130 -16.58 36.75 -11.69
CA ASP A 130 -17.74 36.02 -11.14
C ASP A 130 -18.47 36.88 -10.09
N LEU A 131 -17.75 37.64 -9.25
CA LEU A 131 -18.37 38.55 -8.27
C LEU A 131 -19.07 39.70 -8.99
N CYS A 132 -18.43 40.33 -9.98
CA CYS A 132 -19.06 41.41 -10.76
C CYS A 132 -20.36 40.96 -11.45
N ASP A 133 -20.37 39.76 -12.01
CA ASP A 133 -21.49 39.24 -12.80
C ASP A 133 -22.61 38.65 -11.93
N LEU A 134 -22.27 38.02 -10.80
CA LEU A 134 -23.20 37.20 -10.01
C LEU A 134 -23.63 37.85 -8.69
N PHE A 135 -23.07 39.01 -8.30
CA PHE A 135 -23.45 39.62 -7.02
C PHE A 135 -24.93 40.06 -7.01
N PRO A 136 -25.75 39.59 -6.05
CA PRO A 136 -27.19 39.81 -6.04
C PRO A 136 -27.58 41.28 -6.00
N ASN A 137 -28.57 41.66 -6.81
CA ASN A 137 -29.07 43.04 -6.87
C ASN A 137 -29.75 43.46 -5.55
N GLU A 138 -30.28 42.50 -4.80
CA GLU A 138 -30.93 42.69 -3.51
C GLU A 138 -29.96 43.18 -2.42
N LEU A 139 -28.66 42.88 -2.58
CA LEU A 139 -27.60 43.30 -1.65
C LEU A 139 -26.96 44.65 -2.03
N ARG A 140 -27.36 45.26 -3.14
CA ARG A 140 -26.85 46.56 -3.61
C ARG A 140 -27.59 47.74 -2.98
N GLY A 141 -27.07 48.94 -3.16
CA GLY A 141 -27.66 50.19 -2.70
C GLY A 141 -27.77 50.27 -1.18
N GLU A 142 -28.98 50.55 -0.67
CA GLU A 142 -29.21 50.75 0.77
C GLU A 142 -29.00 49.49 1.62
N THR A 143 -29.02 48.29 1.01
CA THR A 143 -28.77 47.02 1.70
C THR A 143 -27.28 46.78 1.94
N LEU A 144 -26.41 47.28 1.06
CA LEU A 144 -24.98 46.98 1.05
C LEU A 144 -24.28 47.22 2.40
N PRO A 145 -24.52 48.34 3.12
CA PRO A 145 -23.89 48.59 4.42
C PRO A 145 -24.28 47.57 5.50
N TYR A 146 -25.51 47.07 5.47
CA TYR A 146 -26.00 46.05 6.41
C TYR A 146 -25.32 44.71 6.13
N PHE A 147 -25.20 44.35 4.85
CA PHE A 147 -24.53 43.12 4.44
C PHE A 147 -23.04 43.14 4.80
N VAL A 148 -22.34 44.26 4.56
CA VAL A 148 -20.92 44.40 4.90
C VAL A 148 -20.70 44.23 6.41
N ASP A 149 -21.53 44.85 7.25
CA ASP A 149 -21.42 44.70 8.71
C ASP A 149 -21.65 43.26 9.15
N TRP A 150 -22.68 42.61 8.59
CA TRP A 150 -22.96 41.22 8.90
C TRP A 150 -21.81 40.31 8.45
N PHE A 151 -21.24 40.59 7.27
CA PHE A 151 -20.15 39.80 6.72
C PHE A 151 -18.88 39.87 7.59
N ILE A 152 -18.56 41.04 8.14
CA ILE A 152 -17.33 41.19 8.95
C ILE A 152 -17.52 40.83 10.42
N GLU A 153 -18.73 40.96 10.98
CA GLU A 153 -18.99 40.73 12.42
C GLU A 153 -19.66 39.37 12.72
N ASN A 154 -20.38 38.78 11.76
CA ASN A 154 -21.21 37.60 12.00
C ASN A 154 -20.86 36.40 11.09
N VAL A 155 -19.82 36.51 10.24
CA VAL A 155 -19.29 35.36 9.50
C VAL A 155 -18.04 34.82 10.22
N ASP A 156 -18.19 33.66 10.82
CA ASP A 156 -17.17 33.07 11.69
C ASP A 156 -16.26 32.10 10.94
N MET A 157 -14.96 32.16 11.27
CA MET A 157 -13.96 31.19 10.86
C MET A 157 -13.16 30.67 12.05
N VAL A 158 -12.71 29.41 11.98
CA VAL A 158 -11.86 28.80 13.01
C VAL A 158 -10.39 28.80 12.57
N GLU A 159 -9.55 29.54 13.29
CA GLU A 159 -8.08 29.45 13.14
C GLU A 159 -7.55 28.25 13.93
N ILE A 160 -6.84 27.35 13.26
CA ILE A 160 -6.09 26.26 13.90
C ILE A 160 -4.59 26.51 13.71
N THR A 161 -3.89 26.80 14.81
CA THR A 161 -2.44 27.01 14.77
C THR A 161 -1.70 25.75 15.22
N ALA A 162 -0.84 25.24 14.36
CA ALA A 162 0.11 24.18 14.66
C ALA A 162 1.49 24.76 14.96
N TYR A 163 2.13 24.22 16.00
CA TYR A 163 3.46 24.65 16.48
C TYR A 163 4.60 23.77 15.95
N SER A 164 4.28 22.70 15.22
CA SER A 164 5.23 21.87 14.50
C SER A 164 4.68 21.51 13.12
N ASP A 165 5.57 21.25 12.17
CA ASP A 165 5.17 20.81 10.82
C ASP A 165 4.44 19.47 10.84
N ASP A 166 4.78 18.59 11.78
CA ASP A 166 4.18 17.27 11.90
C ASP A 166 2.75 17.35 12.49
N ASP A 167 2.52 18.26 13.44
CA ASP A 167 1.17 18.55 13.96
C ASP A 167 0.32 19.24 12.90
N ALA A 168 0.89 20.20 12.17
CA ALA A 168 0.22 20.90 11.07
C ALA A 168 -0.25 19.90 10.00
N TYR A 169 0.61 18.94 9.67
CA TYR A 169 0.32 17.87 8.73
C TYR A 169 -0.74 16.90 9.25
N THR A 170 -0.67 16.50 10.52
CA THR A 170 -1.67 15.60 11.12
C THR A 170 -3.06 16.25 11.17
N ILE A 171 -3.11 17.54 11.52
CA ILE A 171 -4.34 18.34 11.49
C ILE A 171 -4.87 18.47 10.05
N PHE A 172 -3.97 18.68 9.08
CA PHE A 172 -4.31 18.71 7.67
C PHE A 172 -4.94 17.39 7.18
N GLU A 173 -4.30 16.24 7.46
CA GLU A 173 -4.81 14.93 7.06
C GLU A 173 -6.18 14.62 7.70
N THR A 174 -6.31 14.84 9.01
CA THR A 174 -7.54 14.54 9.74
C THR A 174 -8.71 15.44 9.39
N MET A 175 -8.46 16.66 8.90
CA MET A 175 -9.50 17.61 8.49
C MET A 175 -9.88 17.49 7.01
N ASN A 176 -9.00 16.94 6.16
CA ASN A 176 -9.22 16.74 4.72
C ASN A 176 -10.02 15.50 4.35
N ASP A 177 -10.48 14.70 5.31
CA ASP A 177 -11.38 13.54 5.10
C ASP A 177 -12.75 13.89 4.45
N ARG A 178 -12.97 15.14 4.02
CA ARG A 178 -14.23 15.65 3.44
C ARG A 178 -14.08 16.41 2.10
N GLY A 179 -12.90 16.46 1.48
CA GLY A 179 -12.67 17.08 0.15
C GLY A 179 -11.68 16.30 -0.72
N LEU A 180 -11.62 16.55 -2.04
CA LEU A 180 -10.65 15.91 -2.95
C LEU A 180 -9.23 16.42 -2.67
N ALA A 181 -8.48 15.66 -1.87
CA ALA A 181 -7.13 15.99 -1.41
C ALA A 181 -6.05 15.84 -2.49
N LEU A 182 -4.98 16.63 -2.38
CA LEU A 182 -3.68 16.34 -3.01
C LEU A 182 -3.07 15.12 -2.34
N THR A 183 -2.79 14.07 -3.10
CA THR A 183 -2.19 12.86 -2.53
C THR A 183 -0.71 13.09 -2.20
N PRO A 184 -0.11 12.34 -1.26
CA PRO A 184 1.35 12.27 -1.07
C PRO A 184 2.13 12.04 -2.37
N ALA A 185 1.58 11.27 -3.30
CA ALA A 185 2.17 11.06 -4.61
C ALA A 185 2.17 12.36 -5.45
N ASP A 186 1.08 13.13 -5.42
CA ASP A 186 0.98 14.43 -6.09
C ASP A 186 1.94 15.46 -5.48
N MET A 187 2.11 15.45 -4.15
CA MET A 187 3.08 16.32 -3.47
C MET A 187 4.52 16.01 -3.88
N LEU A 188 4.89 14.72 -3.92
CA LEU A 188 6.21 14.31 -4.41
C LEU A 188 6.40 14.75 -5.86
N LYS A 189 5.41 14.49 -6.72
CA LYS A 189 5.43 14.89 -8.13
C LYS A 189 5.64 16.40 -8.30
N GLY A 190 4.87 17.22 -7.58
CA GLY A 190 5.00 18.67 -7.62
C GLY A 190 6.39 19.15 -7.23
N TYR A 191 6.96 18.58 -6.16
CA TYR A 191 8.33 18.86 -5.75
C TYR A 191 9.36 18.51 -6.83
N LEU A 192 9.26 17.34 -7.45
CA LEU A 192 10.19 16.89 -8.49
C LEU A 192 10.10 17.80 -9.74
N LEU A 193 8.89 18.15 -10.19
CA LEU A 193 8.68 19.02 -11.35
C LEU A 193 9.17 20.45 -11.11
N ALA A 194 8.97 20.99 -9.91
CA ALA A 194 9.41 22.35 -9.58
C ALA A 194 10.94 22.52 -9.65
N ASN A 195 11.70 21.44 -9.42
CA ASN A 195 13.17 21.48 -9.38
C ASN A 195 13.84 21.03 -10.70
N MET A 196 13.08 20.86 -11.78
CA MET A 196 13.61 20.58 -13.12
C MET A 196 13.33 21.71 -14.13
N ASP A 197 14.04 21.70 -15.26
CA ASP A 197 13.93 22.71 -16.31
C ASP A 197 12.59 22.60 -17.07
N ASP A 198 12.01 23.74 -17.43
CA ASP A 198 10.70 23.83 -18.10
C ASP A 198 10.60 22.98 -19.38
N ALA A 199 11.65 22.95 -20.18
CA ALA A 199 11.68 22.18 -21.44
C ALA A 199 11.46 20.67 -21.26
N ARG A 200 11.71 20.13 -20.05
CA ARG A 200 11.64 18.70 -19.73
C ARG A 200 10.47 18.32 -18.83
N ARG A 201 9.78 19.32 -18.24
CA ARG A 201 8.68 19.10 -17.28
C ARG A 201 7.52 18.34 -17.87
N GLU A 202 7.13 18.64 -19.11
CA GLU A 202 5.94 18.05 -19.72
C GLU A 202 6.13 16.55 -20.01
N GLU A 203 7.30 16.16 -20.51
CA GLU A 203 7.66 14.75 -20.73
C GLU A 203 7.61 13.95 -19.42
N ALA A 204 8.26 14.46 -18.37
CA ALA A 204 8.28 13.80 -17.06
C ALA A 204 6.88 13.73 -16.43
N ASN A 205 6.08 14.79 -16.55
CA ASN A 205 4.70 14.85 -16.07
C ASN A 205 3.80 13.81 -16.77
N MET A 206 3.92 13.69 -18.09
CA MET A 206 3.14 12.74 -18.88
C MET A 206 3.50 11.29 -18.54
N LEU A 207 4.80 10.98 -18.38
CA LEU A 207 5.24 9.65 -17.97
C LEU A 207 4.76 9.31 -16.55
N TRP A 208 4.90 10.25 -15.61
CA TRP A 208 4.40 10.07 -14.24
C TRP A 208 2.91 9.76 -14.23
N LYS A 209 2.09 10.59 -14.89
CA LYS A 209 0.64 10.36 -15.00
C LYS A 209 0.33 8.99 -15.58
N LYS A 210 1.00 8.59 -16.68
CA LYS A 210 0.82 7.29 -17.31
C LYS A 210 1.06 6.13 -16.33
N ARG A 211 2.12 6.19 -15.53
CA ARG A 211 2.45 5.10 -14.59
C ARG A 211 1.58 5.09 -13.35
N ILE A 212 1.24 6.25 -12.79
CA ILE A 212 0.28 6.33 -11.69
C ILE A 212 -1.05 5.71 -12.13
N LEU A 213 -1.54 6.03 -13.32
CA LEU A 213 -2.77 5.43 -13.87
C LEU A 213 -2.69 3.90 -13.95
N SER A 214 -1.55 3.33 -14.37
CA SER A 214 -1.35 1.87 -14.38
C SER A 214 -1.28 1.26 -12.97
N LEU A 215 -0.74 1.99 -11.99
CA LEU A 215 -0.68 1.52 -10.60
C LEU A 215 -2.07 1.48 -9.98
N ILE A 216 -2.89 2.51 -10.21
CA ILE A 216 -4.20 2.67 -9.56
C ILE A 216 -5.37 2.01 -10.30
N GLU A 217 -5.10 1.27 -11.38
CA GLU A 217 -6.13 0.65 -12.23
C GLU A 217 -7.10 -0.24 -11.42
N ASP A 218 -6.54 -1.06 -10.52
CA ASP A 218 -7.31 -2.00 -9.69
C ASP A 218 -7.56 -1.48 -8.25
N ASP A 219 -6.65 -0.65 -7.71
CA ASP A 219 -6.71 -0.13 -6.35
C ASP A 219 -6.18 1.32 -6.30
N ARG A 220 -7.05 2.25 -5.89
CA ARG A 220 -6.78 3.69 -5.85
C ARG A 220 -5.67 4.12 -4.87
N THR A 221 -5.20 3.23 -4.01
CA THR A 221 -4.17 3.50 -3.00
C THR A 221 -2.81 2.87 -3.32
N GLU A 222 -2.74 2.11 -4.41
CA GLU A 222 -1.57 1.27 -4.73
C GLU A 222 -0.35 2.09 -5.16
N ASP A 223 -0.54 3.29 -5.69
CA ASP A 223 0.56 4.20 -6.02
C ASP A 223 1.35 4.64 -4.78
N GLU A 224 0.66 4.93 -3.67
CA GLU A 224 1.32 5.19 -2.40
C GLU A 224 2.05 3.97 -1.85
N VAL A 225 1.43 2.78 -1.92
CA VAL A 225 2.05 1.53 -1.47
C VAL A 225 3.32 1.26 -2.27
N PHE A 226 3.26 1.45 -3.60
CA PHE A 226 4.42 1.36 -4.48
C PHE A 226 5.51 2.36 -4.06
N LEU A 227 5.21 3.65 -3.96
CA LEU A 227 6.20 4.68 -3.64
C LEU A 227 6.86 4.42 -2.29
N LYS A 228 6.07 4.08 -1.26
CA LYS A 228 6.57 3.70 0.08
C LYS A 228 7.50 2.49 -0.01
N THR A 229 7.12 1.45 -0.77
CA THR A 229 7.89 0.21 -0.91
C THR A 229 9.19 0.43 -1.67
N TRP A 230 9.13 1.08 -2.84
CA TRP A 230 10.27 1.35 -3.70
C TRP A 230 11.31 2.24 -3.01
N ILE A 231 10.87 3.34 -2.39
CA ILE A 231 11.77 4.27 -1.71
C ILE A 231 12.44 3.58 -0.51
N ARG A 232 11.71 2.74 0.25
CA ARG A 232 12.31 1.95 1.33
C ARG A 232 13.31 0.92 0.83
N ALA A 233 12.99 0.22 -0.25
CA ALA A 233 13.88 -0.77 -0.84
C ALA A 233 15.24 -0.15 -1.21
N ASN A 234 15.21 1.05 -1.77
CA ASN A 234 16.39 1.70 -2.37
C ASN A 234 17.16 2.62 -1.41
N TYR A 235 16.48 3.25 -0.43
CA TYR A 235 17.10 4.36 0.30
C TYR A 235 17.02 4.27 1.83
N ALA A 236 16.25 3.36 2.41
CA ALA A 236 16.18 3.26 3.87
C ALA A 236 17.48 2.67 4.43
N GLU A 237 18.23 3.47 5.20
CA GLU A 237 19.49 3.06 5.87
C GLU A 237 19.34 2.81 7.36
N THR A 238 18.36 3.43 7.98
CA THR A 238 18.12 3.38 9.42
C THR A 238 16.70 2.95 9.75
N ILE A 239 16.54 2.25 10.87
CA ILE A 239 15.26 1.79 11.41
C ILE A 239 15.16 2.18 12.88
N ARG A 240 13.95 2.53 13.36
CA ARG A 240 13.73 2.91 14.74
C ARG A 240 14.08 1.77 15.70
N LYS A 241 14.80 2.10 16.77
CA LYS A 241 15.08 1.17 17.88
C LYS A 241 13.79 0.78 18.61
N ARG A 242 13.73 -0.45 19.12
CA ARG A 242 12.57 -0.96 19.89
C ARG A 242 12.59 -0.51 21.36
N GLU A 243 12.96 0.74 21.61
CA GLU A 243 13.05 1.33 22.94
C GLU A 243 12.03 2.47 23.09
N ARG A 244 11.43 2.59 24.28
CA ARG A 244 10.45 3.64 24.57
C ARG A 244 11.10 5.02 24.41
N GLY A 245 10.46 5.91 23.65
CA GLY A 245 10.97 7.25 23.36
C GLY A 245 11.88 7.34 22.13
N SER A 246 12.11 6.23 21.41
CA SER A 246 12.87 6.25 20.16
C SER A 246 12.12 7.01 19.07
N THR A 247 12.84 7.85 18.33
CA THR A 247 12.31 8.61 17.20
C THR A 247 12.28 7.77 15.93
N ASN A 248 11.31 8.05 15.05
CA ASN A 248 11.22 7.42 13.73
C ASN A 248 12.49 7.70 12.92
N GLN A 249 12.98 6.68 12.21
CA GLN A 249 14.17 6.76 11.36
C GLN A 249 13.77 6.61 9.90
N ASP A 250 14.72 6.42 8.96
CA ASP A 250 14.40 6.39 7.52
C ASP A 250 13.25 5.44 7.19
N TYR A 251 13.30 4.22 7.71
CA TYR A 251 12.31 3.19 7.42
C TYR A 251 10.88 3.60 7.81
N GLU A 252 10.67 4.15 9.01
CA GLU A 252 9.36 4.64 9.47
C GLU A 252 8.99 5.98 8.83
N LYS A 253 9.95 6.89 8.66
CA LYS A 253 9.72 8.21 8.04
C LYS A 253 9.24 8.07 6.60
N ILE A 254 9.84 7.17 5.81
CA ILE A 254 9.39 6.89 4.45
C ILE A 254 8.00 6.24 4.45
N ALA A 255 7.75 5.29 5.37
CA ALA A 255 6.45 4.64 5.48
C ALA A 255 5.31 5.63 5.77
N ASN A 256 5.59 6.65 6.59
CA ASN A 256 4.60 7.67 6.96
C ASN A 256 4.50 8.78 5.92
N ALA A 257 5.62 9.34 5.46
CA ALA A 257 5.66 10.54 4.62
C ALA A 257 6.85 10.51 3.64
N PHE A 258 6.82 9.57 2.68
CA PHE A 258 7.88 9.41 1.68
C PHE A 258 8.19 10.69 0.89
N HIS A 259 7.18 11.51 0.56
CA HIS A 259 7.35 12.76 -0.19
C HIS A 259 8.22 13.78 0.58
N LYS A 260 7.97 13.93 1.89
CA LYS A 260 8.76 14.77 2.80
C LYS A 260 10.16 14.21 2.97
N TRP A 261 10.28 12.90 3.19
CA TRP A 261 11.58 12.25 3.33
C TRP A 261 12.45 12.44 2.09
N VAL A 262 11.92 12.23 0.87
CA VAL A 262 12.67 12.45 -0.38
C VAL A 262 13.14 13.90 -0.53
N ARG A 263 12.32 14.87 -0.14
CA ARG A 263 12.67 16.29 -0.16
C ARG A 263 13.78 16.62 0.85
N ASP A 264 13.60 16.17 2.08
CA ASP A 264 14.48 16.51 3.20
C ASP A 264 15.84 15.77 3.08
N GLU A 265 15.84 14.56 2.50
CA GLU A 265 17.01 13.70 2.27
C GLU A 265 17.46 13.69 0.80
N LYS A 266 17.23 14.79 0.07
CA LYS A 266 17.52 14.92 -1.37
C LYS A 266 18.95 14.50 -1.76
N GLU A 267 19.92 14.73 -0.88
CA GLU A 267 21.31 14.35 -1.10
C GLU A 267 21.49 12.82 -1.09
N LYS A 268 20.82 12.11 -0.16
CA LYS A 268 20.84 10.63 -0.12
C LYS A 268 20.17 10.02 -1.34
N VAL A 269 19.14 10.68 -1.88
CA VAL A 269 18.43 10.23 -3.09
C VAL A 269 19.24 10.54 -4.36
N GLY A 270 20.21 11.46 -4.28
CA GLY A 270 21.02 11.92 -5.41
C GLY A 270 20.36 13.02 -6.25
N LEU A 271 19.50 13.84 -5.64
CA LEU A 271 18.78 14.94 -6.30
C LEU A 271 19.54 16.27 -6.12
N GLN A 272 20.55 16.52 -6.96
CA GLN A 272 21.43 17.71 -6.84
C GLN A 272 21.25 18.72 -7.98
N SER A 273 20.83 18.26 -9.16
CA SER A 273 20.66 19.07 -10.35
C SER A 273 19.30 18.81 -10.99
N SER A 274 18.85 19.76 -11.82
CA SER A 274 17.67 19.62 -12.66
C SER A 274 17.67 18.33 -13.51
N GLY A 275 18.85 17.85 -13.93
CA GLY A 275 18.99 16.57 -14.61
C GLY A 275 18.72 15.35 -13.73
N ASP A 276 19.04 15.41 -12.44
CA ASP A 276 18.77 14.32 -11.49
C ASP A 276 17.27 14.17 -11.22
N TYR A 277 16.56 15.29 -11.05
CA TYR A 277 15.09 15.28 -10.88
C TYR A 277 14.39 14.67 -12.11
N PHE A 278 14.85 15.02 -13.32
CA PHE A 278 14.34 14.44 -14.54
C PHE A 278 14.57 12.92 -14.58
N ARG A 279 15.82 12.44 -14.39
CA ARG A 279 16.14 11.00 -14.39
C ARG A 279 15.42 10.23 -13.27
N PHE A 280 15.23 10.84 -12.10
CA PHE A 280 14.46 10.23 -11.02
C PHE A 280 13.03 9.89 -11.47
N MET A 281 12.38 10.78 -12.21
CA MET A 281 11.03 10.55 -12.74
C MET A 281 11.02 9.66 -13.99
N THR A 282 11.94 9.88 -14.93
CA THR A 282 11.87 9.24 -16.26
C THR A 282 12.57 7.90 -16.36
N GLU A 283 13.57 7.65 -15.50
CA GLU A 283 14.32 6.40 -15.50
C GLU A 283 13.99 5.58 -14.25
N LYS A 284 14.26 6.12 -13.05
CA LYS A 284 14.12 5.36 -11.80
C LYS A 284 12.67 5.02 -11.49
N PHE A 285 11.80 6.02 -11.35
CA PHE A 285 10.39 5.82 -11.04
C PHE A 285 9.70 4.93 -12.08
N ASP A 286 9.91 5.19 -13.37
CA ASP A 286 9.32 4.40 -14.45
C ASP A 286 9.73 2.92 -14.41
N ARG A 287 11.02 2.66 -14.22
CA ARG A 287 11.54 1.30 -14.16
C ARG A 287 11.02 0.55 -12.94
N TYR A 288 11.12 1.12 -11.75
CA TYR A 288 10.64 0.45 -10.54
C TYR A 288 9.11 0.30 -10.52
N ALA A 289 8.35 1.22 -11.11
CA ALA A 289 6.90 1.06 -11.27
C ALA A 289 6.56 -0.14 -12.17
N ARG A 290 7.28 -0.33 -13.30
CA ARG A 290 7.12 -1.50 -14.17
C ARG A 290 7.48 -2.81 -13.47
N LEU A 291 8.57 -2.83 -12.72
CA LEU A 291 8.97 -4.01 -11.94
C LEU A 291 7.94 -4.33 -10.85
N TYR A 292 7.45 -3.31 -10.15
CA TYR A 292 6.40 -3.47 -9.14
C TYR A 292 5.12 -4.06 -9.72
N LEU A 293 4.65 -3.55 -10.86
CA LEU A 293 3.48 -4.08 -11.57
C LEU A 293 3.69 -5.54 -12.00
N LYS A 294 4.89 -5.88 -12.51
CA LYS A 294 5.22 -7.27 -12.86
C LYS A 294 5.12 -8.20 -11.65
N ILE A 295 5.66 -7.80 -10.50
CA ILE A 295 5.58 -8.57 -9.26
C ILE A 295 4.12 -8.68 -8.80
N ARG A 296 3.35 -7.58 -8.79
CA ARG A 296 1.94 -7.56 -8.39
C ARG A 296 1.09 -8.51 -9.25
N ASN A 297 1.32 -8.52 -10.56
CA ASN A 297 0.61 -9.42 -11.47
C ASN A 297 0.96 -10.87 -11.15
N ALA A 298 2.25 -11.21 -10.96
CA ALA A 298 2.67 -12.55 -10.55
C ALA A 298 2.19 -12.96 -9.14
N GLU A 299 1.86 -12.01 -8.26
CA GLU A 299 1.22 -12.31 -6.97
C GLU A 299 -0.25 -12.72 -7.12
N SER A 300 -0.92 -12.23 -8.16
CA SER A 300 -2.38 -12.36 -8.35
C SER A 300 -2.74 -13.44 -9.37
N GLU A 301 -1.90 -13.62 -10.38
CA GLU A 301 -2.06 -14.55 -11.48
C GLU A 301 -0.82 -15.45 -11.57
N TYR A 302 -1.06 -16.74 -11.85
CA TYR A 302 0.03 -17.69 -11.97
C TYR A 302 0.88 -17.40 -13.22
N ASP A 303 2.17 -17.15 -13.00
CA ASP A 303 3.19 -17.01 -14.04
C ASP A 303 4.24 -18.10 -13.82
N GLN A 304 4.44 -18.98 -14.78
CA GLN A 304 5.42 -20.07 -14.70
C GLN A 304 6.85 -19.56 -14.44
N THR A 305 7.18 -18.35 -14.89
CA THR A 305 8.51 -17.75 -14.70
C THR A 305 8.71 -17.16 -13.30
N LEU A 306 7.63 -16.85 -12.59
CA LEU A 306 7.61 -16.24 -11.26
C LEU A 306 6.67 -17.01 -10.32
N ASP A 307 6.63 -18.33 -10.46
CA ASP A 307 5.75 -19.23 -9.74
C ASP A 307 5.86 -19.08 -8.21
N THR A 308 7.07 -18.91 -7.70
CA THR A 308 7.34 -18.67 -6.28
C THR A 308 6.77 -17.35 -5.77
N VAL A 309 6.65 -16.32 -6.61
CA VAL A 309 6.01 -15.04 -6.22
C VAL A 309 4.53 -15.27 -5.91
N PHE A 310 3.84 -16.05 -6.75
CA PHE A 310 2.45 -16.45 -6.56
C PHE A 310 2.28 -17.25 -5.26
N TYR A 311 3.16 -18.23 -5.03
CA TYR A 311 3.13 -19.10 -3.84
C TYR A 311 3.32 -18.31 -2.55
N ASN A 312 4.27 -17.38 -2.51
CA ASN A 312 4.53 -16.55 -1.34
C ASN A 312 3.35 -15.63 -1.01
N ASN A 313 2.64 -15.12 -2.02
CA ASN A 313 1.45 -14.31 -1.80
C ASN A 313 0.31 -15.10 -1.13
N TYR A 314 0.27 -16.42 -1.33
CA TYR A 314 -0.66 -17.29 -0.62
C TYR A 314 -0.43 -17.28 0.92
N HIS A 315 0.74 -16.86 1.40
CA HIS A 315 1.00 -16.67 2.83
C HIS A 315 0.84 -15.22 3.28
N THR A 316 0.46 -14.31 2.37
CA THR A 316 0.34 -12.87 2.61
C THR A 316 1.63 -12.31 3.21
N PHE A 317 2.78 -12.72 2.67
CA PHE A 317 4.09 -12.31 3.17
C PHE A 317 4.36 -10.82 2.86
N PRO A 318 4.42 -9.94 3.88
CA PRO A 318 4.30 -8.50 3.66
C PRO A 318 5.57 -7.84 3.09
N TYR A 319 6.69 -8.55 3.01
CA TYR A 319 7.98 -8.01 2.56
C TYR A 319 8.41 -8.49 1.18
N GLN A 320 7.57 -9.22 0.45
CA GLN A 320 7.94 -9.79 -0.85
C GLN A 320 8.40 -8.74 -1.85
N LYS A 321 7.52 -7.76 -2.15
CA LYS A 321 7.84 -6.67 -3.08
C LYS A 321 9.06 -5.86 -2.61
N LEU A 322 9.16 -5.62 -1.30
CA LEU A 322 10.28 -4.87 -0.72
C LEU A 322 11.63 -5.56 -0.96
N LEU A 323 11.73 -6.85 -0.65
CA LEU A 323 12.97 -7.63 -0.83
C LEU A 323 13.34 -7.75 -2.31
N ILE A 324 12.37 -8.09 -3.16
CA ILE A 324 12.60 -8.24 -4.60
C ILE A 324 13.09 -6.92 -5.20
N LEU A 325 12.41 -5.79 -4.90
CA LEU A 325 12.82 -4.50 -5.44
C LEU A 325 14.15 -4.01 -4.88
N SER A 326 14.52 -4.40 -3.65
CA SER A 326 15.82 -4.03 -3.07
C SER A 326 16.99 -4.73 -3.75
N ALA A 327 16.78 -5.94 -4.27
CA ALA A 327 17.82 -6.72 -4.92
C ALA A 327 18.13 -6.22 -6.36
N ILE A 328 17.18 -5.55 -7.01
CA ILE A 328 17.29 -5.11 -8.40
C ILE A 328 17.87 -3.70 -8.46
N SER A 329 18.91 -3.52 -9.27
CA SER A 329 19.53 -2.23 -9.56
C SER A 329 18.98 -1.63 -10.86
N LEU A 330 19.14 -0.32 -11.01
CA LEU A 330 18.69 0.41 -12.20
C LEU A 330 19.33 -0.13 -13.50
N GLU A 331 20.60 -0.56 -13.40
CA GLU A 331 21.42 -0.97 -14.55
C GLU A 331 21.32 -2.45 -14.90
N ASP A 332 20.57 -3.23 -14.13
CA ASP A 332 20.31 -4.63 -14.47
C ASP A 332 19.61 -4.70 -15.84
N SER A 333 19.87 -5.75 -16.63
CA SER A 333 19.00 -6.05 -17.76
C SER A 333 17.66 -6.63 -17.27
N ASP A 334 16.65 -6.68 -18.13
CA ASP A 334 15.37 -7.33 -17.78
C ASP A 334 15.56 -8.82 -17.43
N ASP A 335 16.54 -9.49 -18.06
CA ASP A 335 16.90 -10.89 -17.75
C ASP A 335 17.53 -11.02 -16.36
N VAL A 336 18.50 -10.15 -16.02
CA VAL A 336 19.13 -10.15 -14.70
C VAL A 336 18.09 -9.82 -13.62
N ALA A 337 17.24 -8.82 -13.86
CA ALA A 337 16.15 -8.47 -12.95
C ALA A 337 15.21 -9.66 -12.72
N LEU A 338 14.82 -10.38 -13.78
CA LEU A 338 13.97 -11.58 -13.66
C LEU A 338 14.65 -12.67 -12.83
N LYS A 339 15.93 -12.96 -13.07
CA LYS A 339 16.70 -13.94 -12.28
C LYS A 339 16.78 -13.55 -10.81
N LYS A 340 17.00 -12.26 -10.50
CA LYS A 340 16.97 -11.74 -9.13
C LYS A 340 15.58 -11.91 -8.48
N MET A 341 14.50 -11.64 -9.21
CA MET A 341 13.13 -11.88 -8.72
C MET A 341 12.90 -13.36 -8.36
N GLN A 342 13.31 -14.28 -9.24
CA GLN A 342 13.20 -15.72 -9.00
C GLN A 342 14.00 -16.15 -7.78
N LEU A 343 15.23 -15.68 -7.67
CA LEU A 343 16.13 -16.05 -6.59
C LEU A 343 15.64 -15.57 -5.22
N VAL A 344 15.24 -14.29 -5.13
CA VAL A 344 14.71 -13.70 -3.89
C VAL A 344 13.38 -14.35 -3.51
N SER A 345 12.49 -14.62 -4.47
CA SER A 345 11.20 -15.27 -4.17
C SER A 345 11.34 -16.73 -3.75
N ARG A 346 12.31 -17.48 -4.29
CA ARG A 346 12.67 -18.84 -3.80
C ARG A 346 13.17 -18.79 -2.36
N TYR A 347 14.06 -17.84 -2.04
CA TYR A 347 14.50 -17.64 -0.66
C TYR A 347 13.32 -17.34 0.28
N ILE A 348 12.40 -16.46 -0.14
CA ILE A 348 11.21 -16.13 0.66
C ILE A 348 10.35 -17.38 0.90
N GLU A 349 10.13 -18.22 -0.13
CA GLU A 349 9.39 -19.48 0.01
C GLU A 349 10.05 -20.38 1.07
N MET A 350 11.37 -20.59 0.96
CA MET A 350 12.14 -21.39 1.91
C MET A 350 12.07 -20.84 3.33
N PHE A 351 12.19 -19.51 3.49
CA PHE A 351 12.06 -18.82 4.77
C PHE A 351 10.66 -19.01 5.39
N ILE A 352 9.60 -18.85 4.59
CA ILE A 352 8.20 -19.02 5.03
C ILE A 352 7.96 -20.45 5.49
N VAL A 353 8.36 -21.45 4.70
CA VAL A 353 8.10 -22.86 4.99
C VAL A 353 8.87 -23.30 6.23
N ARG A 354 10.18 -23.04 6.30
CA ARG A 354 11.00 -23.39 7.48
C ARG A 354 10.45 -22.78 8.77
N ARG A 355 10.08 -21.50 8.75
CA ARG A 355 9.48 -20.87 9.94
C ARG A 355 8.13 -21.48 10.29
N SER A 356 7.30 -21.76 9.30
CA SER A 356 5.95 -22.27 9.51
C SER A 356 5.93 -23.71 10.06
N VAL A 357 6.81 -24.60 9.57
CA VAL A 357 6.94 -25.97 10.12
C VAL A 357 7.52 -25.97 11.53
N ASN A 358 8.30 -24.95 11.90
CA ASN A 358 8.80 -24.75 13.28
C ASN A 358 7.88 -23.86 14.14
N GLN A 359 6.63 -23.63 13.70
CA GLN A 359 5.63 -22.86 14.45
C GLN A 359 6.06 -21.43 14.83
N ARG A 360 6.92 -20.81 13.99
CA ARG A 360 7.38 -19.44 14.16
C ARG A 360 6.48 -18.47 13.42
N THR A 361 6.16 -17.34 14.07
CA THR A 361 5.32 -16.31 13.47
C THR A 361 6.00 -15.62 12.28
N LEU A 362 5.19 -15.28 11.27
CA LEU A 362 5.52 -14.47 10.09
C LEU A 362 5.00 -13.02 10.23
N GLY A 363 4.46 -12.65 11.39
CA GLY A 363 3.93 -11.31 11.64
C GLY A 363 4.99 -10.23 11.47
N SER A 364 4.61 -9.08 10.91
CA SER A 364 5.51 -7.98 10.58
C SER A 364 6.40 -7.57 11.75
N SER A 365 5.86 -7.44 12.97
CA SER A 365 6.63 -7.06 14.16
C SER A 365 7.71 -8.08 14.54
N ALA A 366 7.56 -9.37 14.21
CA ALA A 366 8.54 -10.39 14.53
C ALA A 366 9.74 -10.35 13.58
N ILE A 367 9.51 -10.14 12.28
CA ILE A 367 10.55 -10.28 11.25
C ILE A 367 11.01 -8.95 10.64
N GLN A 368 10.38 -7.82 10.96
CA GLN A 368 10.69 -6.50 10.36
C GLN A 368 12.18 -6.15 10.39
N TYR A 369 12.83 -6.35 11.54
CA TYR A 369 14.25 -6.00 11.69
C TYR A 369 15.14 -6.90 10.81
N THR A 370 14.87 -8.21 10.81
CA THR A 370 15.56 -9.19 9.94
C THR A 370 15.37 -8.84 8.46
N MET A 371 14.15 -8.51 8.05
CA MET A 371 13.86 -8.13 6.66
C MET A 371 14.50 -6.80 6.28
N PHE A 372 14.54 -5.83 7.19
CA PHE A 372 15.24 -4.56 6.98
C PHE A 372 16.73 -4.74 6.79
N LEU A 373 17.39 -5.58 7.61
CA LEU A 373 18.80 -5.91 7.43
C LEU A 373 19.04 -6.60 6.09
N LEU A 374 18.20 -7.56 5.74
CA LEU A 374 18.31 -8.26 4.46
C LEU A 374 18.15 -7.31 3.27
N VAL A 375 17.18 -6.40 3.28
CA VAL A 375 17.02 -5.35 2.24
C VAL A 375 18.33 -4.58 2.01
N ARG A 376 19.04 -4.23 3.09
CA ARG A 376 20.31 -3.50 2.99
C ARG A 376 21.44 -4.37 2.44
N GLU A 377 21.49 -5.63 2.83
CA GLU A 377 22.50 -6.58 2.35
C GLU A 377 22.33 -6.90 0.86
N LEU A 378 21.09 -6.96 0.35
CA LEU A 378 20.80 -7.26 -1.06
C LEU A 378 21.00 -6.06 -2.01
N ARG A 379 21.00 -4.84 -1.48
CA ARG A 379 20.97 -3.62 -2.30
C ARG A 379 22.22 -3.46 -3.15
N ASP A 380 22.01 -3.15 -4.43
CA ASP A 380 23.06 -2.87 -5.42
C ASP A 380 24.12 -3.97 -5.57
N LYS A 381 23.71 -5.22 -5.32
CA LYS A 381 24.56 -6.39 -5.44
C LYS A 381 24.39 -7.10 -6.80
N PRO A 382 25.48 -7.66 -7.36
CA PRO A 382 25.39 -8.55 -8.52
C PRO A 382 24.63 -9.83 -8.16
N LEU A 383 24.09 -10.51 -9.17
CA LEU A 383 23.26 -11.71 -9.02
C LEU A 383 23.96 -12.82 -8.21
N ASP A 384 25.24 -13.07 -8.47
CA ASP A 384 26.02 -14.11 -7.77
C ASP A 384 26.22 -13.79 -6.27
N GLU A 385 26.38 -12.51 -5.92
CA GLU A 385 26.54 -12.10 -4.52
C GLU A 385 25.21 -12.20 -3.77
N ILE A 386 24.09 -11.83 -4.43
CA ILE A 386 22.73 -12.04 -3.91
C ILE A 386 22.50 -13.52 -3.63
N ALA A 387 22.86 -14.40 -4.55
CA ALA A 387 22.76 -15.85 -4.38
C ALA A 387 23.50 -16.32 -3.14
N GLN A 388 24.75 -15.90 -2.98
CA GLN A 388 25.57 -16.27 -1.83
C GLN A 388 25.00 -15.73 -0.51
N ILE A 389 24.51 -14.49 -0.48
CA ILE A 389 23.88 -13.89 0.71
C ILE A 389 22.65 -14.71 1.10
N LEU A 390 21.72 -14.94 0.17
CA LEU A 390 20.47 -15.66 0.45
C LEU A 390 20.74 -17.11 0.89
N ARG A 391 21.70 -17.78 0.26
CA ARG A 391 22.17 -19.12 0.66
C ARG A 391 22.66 -19.12 2.10
N THR A 392 23.58 -18.20 2.43
CA THR A 392 24.14 -18.07 3.77
C THR A 392 23.04 -17.82 4.80
N LYS A 393 22.08 -16.95 4.49
CA LYS A 393 20.93 -16.70 5.38
C LYS A 393 20.10 -17.95 5.65
N ILE A 394 19.86 -18.81 4.66
CA ILE A 394 19.15 -20.08 4.84
C ILE A 394 19.97 -21.07 5.66
N GLU A 395 21.27 -21.17 5.41
CA GLU A 395 22.17 -22.08 6.14
C GLU A 395 22.32 -21.68 7.61
N GLU A 396 22.27 -20.39 7.92
CA GLU A 396 22.33 -19.83 9.28
C GLU A 396 20.99 -19.86 10.04
N MET A 397 19.87 -20.20 9.37
CA MET A 397 18.57 -20.28 10.03
C MET A 397 18.56 -21.40 11.08
N GLU A 398 18.12 -21.07 12.30
CA GLU A 398 17.84 -22.07 13.34
C GLU A 398 16.70 -23.00 12.95
N GLU A 399 15.73 -22.51 12.16
CA GLU A 399 14.59 -23.30 11.72
C GLU A 399 14.97 -24.26 10.57
N SER A 400 14.74 -25.57 10.77
CA SER A 400 15.01 -26.65 9.81
C SER A 400 13.75 -27.44 9.44
N PHE A 401 13.85 -28.43 8.56
CA PHE A 401 12.72 -29.33 8.27
C PHE A 401 12.46 -30.37 9.37
N ASP A 402 13.26 -30.40 10.45
CA ASP A 402 12.99 -31.23 11.64
C ASP A 402 11.70 -30.86 12.36
N GLY A 403 11.11 -29.69 12.08
CA GLY A 403 9.79 -29.31 12.57
C GLY A 403 8.62 -30.03 11.89
N VAL A 404 8.83 -30.62 10.69
CA VAL A 404 7.76 -31.23 9.88
C VAL A 404 7.03 -32.36 10.64
N PRO A 405 7.72 -33.31 11.32
CA PRO A 405 7.02 -34.36 12.06
C PRO A 405 6.14 -33.86 13.21
N GLY A 406 6.42 -32.66 13.75
CA GLY A 406 5.63 -32.02 14.80
C GLY A 406 4.40 -31.25 14.28
N LEU A 407 4.16 -31.25 12.97
CA LEU A 407 3.11 -30.44 12.35
C LEU A 407 1.74 -31.13 12.41
N HIS A 408 0.77 -30.41 12.96
CA HIS A 408 -0.60 -30.89 13.14
C HIS A 408 -1.60 -29.90 12.55
N LEU A 409 -2.67 -30.38 11.92
CA LEU A 409 -3.74 -29.57 11.37
C LEU A 409 -4.60 -28.95 12.48
N HIS A 410 -4.76 -27.64 12.42
CA HIS A 410 -5.74 -26.90 13.21
C HIS A 410 -6.28 -25.72 12.39
N GLN A 411 -7.27 -25.00 12.94
CA GLN A 411 -7.99 -23.98 12.18
C GLN A 411 -7.09 -22.86 11.64
N GLN A 412 -6.10 -22.42 12.42
CA GLN A 412 -5.22 -21.29 12.06
C GLN A 412 -4.17 -21.65 11.00
N ASN A 413 -3.70 -22.90 10.95
CA ASN A 413 -2.66 -23.32 10.01
C ASN A 413 -3.21 -24.09 8.79
N LYS A 414 -4.52 -24.36 8.71
CA LYS A 414 -5.16 -25.07 7.59
C LYS A 414 -4.73 -24.57 6.21
N ARG A 415 -4.58 -23.25 6.07
CA ARG A 415 -4.10 -22.60 4.84
C ARG A 415 -2.67 -23.05 4.49
N PHE A 416 -1.78 -23.02 5.47
CA PHE A 416 -0.39 -23.48 5.31
C PHE A 416 -0.30 -24.99 5.03
N ILE A 417 -1.04 -25.82 5.76
CA ILE A 417 -1.07 -27.28 5.55
C ILE A 417 -1.51 -27.62 4.13
N ARG A 418 -2.57 -26.97 3.64
CA ARG A 418 -3.03 -27.16 2.26
C ARG A 418 -1.93 -26.78 1.26
N PHE A 419 -1.29 -25.63 1.45
CA PHE A 419 -0.17 -25.22 0.59
C PHE A 419 0.97 -26.24 0.59
N LEU A 420 1.40 -26.69 1.77
CA LEU A 420 2.48 -27.65 1.93
C LEU A 420 2.16 -28.96 1.19
N LEU A 421 0.97 -29.52 1.42
CA LEU A 421 0.51 -30.73 0.72
C LEU A 421 0.40 -30.53 -0.80
N SER A 422 -0.01 -29.35 -1.27
CA SER A 422 -0.04 -29.03 -2.71
C SER A 422 1.36 -29.00 -3.32
N ARG A 423 2.35 -28.42 -2.63
CA ARG A 423 3.76 -28.42 -3.07
C ARG A 423 4.32 -29.85 -3.11
N ILE A 424 4.05 -30.65 -2.08
CA ILE A 424 4.47 -32.06 -2.03
C ILE A 424 3.83 -32.87 -3.17
N THR A 425 2.52 -32.76 -3.34
CA THR A 425 1.78 -33.49 -4.38
C THR A 425 2.31 -33.12 -5.76
N GLN A 426 2.45 -31.83 -6.04
CA GLN A 426 2.97 -31.35 -7.32
C GLN A 426 4.42 -31.80 -7.57
N HIS A 427 5.28 -31.79 -6.55
CA HIS A 427 6.67 -32.24 -6.67
C HIS A 427 6.75 -33.73 -6.99
N VAL A 428 6.04 -34.57 -6.23
CA VAL A 428 6.00 -36.03 -6.43
C VAL A 428 5.48 -36.38 -7.82
N GLU A 429 4.44 -35.70 -8.29
CA GLU A 429 3.90 -35.87 -9.64
C GLU A 429 4.89 -35.43 -10.73
N SER A 430 5.46 -34.24 -10.60
CA SER A 430 6.39 -33.69 -11.59
C SER A 430 7.65 -34.54 -11.73
N LYS A 431 8.22 -34.99 -10.60
CA LYS A 431 9.36 -35.92 -10.58
C LYS A 431 9.02 -37.30 -11.13
N SER A 432 7.74 -37.67 -11.11
CA SER A 432 7.23 -38.90 -11.71
C SER A 432 6.73 -38.71 -13.14
N GLY A 433 7.02 -37.57 -13.78
CA GLY A 433 6.67 -37.30 -15.18
C GLY A 433 5.19 -36.99 -15.42
N ILE A 434 4.43 -36.67 -14.37
CA ILE A 434 3.04 -36.23 -14.46
C ILE A 434 3.01 -34.70 -14.50
N GLU A 435 2.36 -34.13 -15.50
CA GLU A 435 2.15 -32.69 -15.58
C GLU A 435 1.26 -32.23 -14.43
N SER A 436 1.78 -31.36 -13.57
CA SER A 436 1.12 -30.95 -12.33
C SER A 436 1.46 -29.50 -11.98
N SER A 437 0.49 -28.79 -11.42
CA SER A 437 0.66 -27.41 -10.95
C SER A 437 0.09 -27.24 -9.55
N VAL A 438 0.78 -26.45 -8.73
CA VAL A 438 0.32 -26.10 -7.38
C VAL A 438 -1.02 -25.36 -7.45
N GLU A 439 -1.19 -24.52 -8.47
CA GLU A 439 -2.42 -23.77 -8.73
C GLU A 439 -3.64 -24.70 -8.80
N ALA A 440 -3.54 -25.86 -9.48
CA ALA A 440 -4.64 -26.80 -9.61
C ALA A 440 -5.17 -27.31 -8.25
N TYR A 441 -4.30 -27.46 -7.25
CA TYR A 441 -4.68 -27.88 -5.89
C TYR A 441 -5.13 -26.73 -4.99
N MET A 442 -4.75 -25.50 -5.33
CA MET A 442 -5.02 -24.30 -4.53
C MET A 442 -6.21 -23.49 -5.04
N ASP A 443 -6.63 -23.70 -6.29
CA ASP A 443 -7.74 -22.98 -6.88
C ASP A 443 -9.07 -23.34 -6.20
N ASN A 444 -9.77 -22.31 -5.73
CA ASN A 444 -11.08 -22.43 -5.11
C ASN A 444 -12.22 -22.12 -6.10
N LYS A 445 -11.91 -21.68 -7.32
CA LYS A 445 -12.87 -21.32 -8.35
C LYS A 445 -13.34 -22.53 -9.17
N ILE A 446 -12.58 -23.63 -9.17
CA ILE A 446 -12.99 -24.87 -9.85
C ILE A 446 -14.21 -25.52 -9.18
N LYS A 447 -15.01 -26.25 -9.97
CA LYS A 447 -16.28 -26.88 -9.55
C LYS A 447 -16.13 -27.81 -8.33
N LYS A 448 -14.99 -28.49 -8.22
CA LYS A 448 -14.65 -29.41 -7.12
C LYS A 448 -13.25 -29.08 -6.62
N PRO A 449 -13.09 -28.09 -5.73
CA PRO A 449 -11.78 -27.71 -5.22
C PRO A 449 -11.17 -28.85 -4.39
N PHE A 450 -9.84 -28.90 -4.34
CA PHE A 450 -9.14 -29.84 -3.47
C PHE A 450 -9.22 -29.38 -2.02
N GLU A 451 -9.50 -30.32 -1.13
CA GLU A 451 -9.62 -30.13 0.31
C GLU A 451 -8.72 -31.13 1.03
N ILE A 452 -8.29 -30.76 2.23
CA ILE A 452 -7.53 -31.65 3.10
C ILE A 452 -8.47 -32.78 3.53
N GLU A 453 -8.08 -34.01 3.23
CA GLU A 453 -8.71 -35.24 3.68
C GLU A 453 -7.87 -35.85 4.80
N HIS A 454 -8.53 -36.28 5.86
CA HIS A 454 -7.95 -37.15 6.88
C HIS A 454 -8.02 -38.60 6.40
N ILE A 455 -6.88 -39.27 6.36
CA ILE A 455 -6.80 -40.69 5.99
C ILE A 455 -7.63 -41.52 6.97
N LEU A 456 -7.51 -41.25 8.27
CA LEU A 456 -8.32 -41.85 9.33
C LEU A 456 -9.71 -41.19 9.45
N GLY A 457 -10.75 -42.00 9.59
CA GLY A 457 -12.10 -41.53 9.96
C GLY A 457 -12.12 -40.87 11.34
N ASP A 458 -13.14 -40.08 11.67
CA ASP A 458 -13.18 -39.28 12.90
C ASP A 458 -13.76 -40.03 14.12
N ALA A 459 -14.42 -41.17 13.90
CA ALA A 459 -15.12 -41.92 14.94
C ALA A 459 -14.15 -42.70 15.85
N TYR A 460 -13.81 -42.12 17.00
CA TYR A 460 -12.91 -42.76 17.99
C TYR A 460 -13.38 -44.15 18.41
N ASP A 461 -14.68 -44.35 18.65
CA ASP A 461 -15.23 -45.66 19.03
C ASP A 461 -14.97 -46.76 17.99
N GLN A 462 -14.71 -46.38 16.73
CA GLN A 462 -14.49 -47.29 15.62
C GLN A 462 -13.01 -47.42 15.23
N PHE A 463 -12.24 -46.33 15.34
CA PHE A 463 -10.87 -46.25 14.82
C PHE A 463 -9.82 -45.97 15.90
N GLY A 464 -10.23 -45.85 17.17
CA GLY A 464 -9.38 -45.52 18.31
C GLY A 464 -8.61 -46.70 18.92
N GLU A 465 -8.79 -47.92 18.40
CA GLU A 465 -8.00 -49.07 18.85
C GLU A 465 -6.49 -48.82 18.59
N GLY A 466 -5.65 -49.00 19.62
CA GLY A 466 -4.21 -48.69 19.54
C GLY A 466 -3.82 -47.27 19.98
N TYR A 467 -4.80 -46.42 20.33
CA TYR A 467 -4.59 -45.09 20.91
C TYR A 467 -4.83 -45.09 22.42
N GLU A 468 -4.15 -44.18 23.13
CA GLU A 468 -4.26 -44.10 24.60
C GLU A 468 -5.63 -43.58 25.03
N ASP A 469 -6.10 -42.53 24.35
CA ASP A 469 -7.40 -41.91 24.52
C ASP A 469 -7.84 -41.18 23.23
N GLU A 470 -9.01 -40.53 23.27
CA GLU A 470 -9.53 -39.76 22.14
C GLU A 470 -8.64 -38.56 21.76
N ALA A 471 -7.92 -37.97 22.72
CA ALA A 471 -7.03 -36.84 22.46
C ALA A 471 -5.77 -37.29 21.71
N ASP A 472 -5.18 -38.43 22.10
CA ASP A 472 -4.08 -39.09 21.41
C ASP A 472 -4.49 -39.46 19.97
N PHE A 473 -5.66 -40.07 19.80
CA PHE A 473 -6.21 -40.35 18.46
C PHE A 473 -6.35 -39.10 17.59
N GLN A 474 -6.96 -38.04 18.11
CA GLN A 474 -7.13 -36.78 17.38
C GLN A 474 -5.79 -36.11 17.07
N SER A 475 -4.79 -36.26 17.94
CA SER A 475 -3.43 -35.77 17.68
C SER A 475 -2.84 -36.46 16.44
N TYR A 476 -2.77 -37.79 16.42
CA TYR A 476 -2.25 -38.53 15.27
C TYR A 476 -3.08 -38.31 14.00
N ARG A 477 -4.41 -38.30 14.12
CA ARG A 477 -5.31 -38.03 13.00
C ARG A 477 -5.02 -36.67 12.36
N ASN A 478 -4.74 -35.64 13.16
CA ASN A 478 -4.40 -34.31 12.65
C ASN A 478 -2.93 -34.15 12.25
N SER A 479 -2.06 -35.13 12.49
CA SER A 479 -0.65 -35.09 12.09
C SER A 479 -0.52 -34.99 10.57
N ILE A 480 0.47 -34.24 10.06
CA ILE A 480 0.68 -34.04 8.62
C ILE A 480 0.79 -35.35 7.83
N GLY A 481 1.35 -36.40 8.43
CA GLY A 481 1.46 -37.74 7.83
C GLY A 481 0.10 -38.41 7.58
N ALA A 482 -0.94 -38.03 8.32
CA ALA A 482 -2.30 -38.55 8.19
C ALA A 482 -3.17 -37.76 7.20
N LEU A 483 -2.59 -36.84 6.43
CA LEU A 483 -3.33 -35.92 5.56
C LEU A 483 -2.95 -36.09 4.08
N VAL A 484 -3.96 -35.95 3.22
CA VAL A 484 -3.81 -35.89 1.76
C VAL A 484 -4.75 -34.80 1.20
N LEU A 485 -4.59 -34.44 -0.07
CA LEU A 485 -5.53 -33.58 -0.77
C LEU A 485 -6.45 -34.42 -1.65
N LEU A 486 -7.76 -34.16 -1.59
CA LEU A 486 -8.73 -34.81 -2.48
C LEU A 486 -9.75 -33.79 -2.99
N PRO A 487 -10.33 -33.97 -4.19
CA PRO A 487 -11.43 -33.13 -4.66
C PRO A 487 -12.62 -33.24 -3.69
N ARG A 488 -13.27 -32.11 -3.37
CA ARG A 488 -14.40 -32.01 -2.42
C ARG A 488 -15.43 -33.13 -2.55
N GLY A 489 -15.78 -33.52 -3.78
CA GLY A 489 -16.77 -34.59 -4.01
C GLY A 489 -16.33 -35.97 -3.50
N PHE A 490 -15.05 -36.32 -3.61
CA PHE A 490 -14.50 -37.56 -3.07
C PHE A 490 -14.29 -37.46 -1.55
N ASN A 491 -13.77 -36.33 -1.07
CA ASN A 491 -13.60 -36.06 0.36
C ASN A 491 -14.95 -36.21 1.12
N GLN A 492 -16.02 -35.61 0.59
CA GLN A 492 -17.38 -35.79 1.14
C GLN A 492 -17.90 -37.23 1.10
N ALA A 493 -17.56 -37.99 0.05
CA ALA A 493 -17.99 -39.38 -0.11
C ALA A 493 -17.23 -40.34 0.83
N PHE A 494 -15.96 -40.03 1.14
CA PHE A 494 -15.13 -40.81 2.05
C PHE A 494 -15.47 -40.54 3.51
N SER A 495 -15.57 -39.28 3.94
CA SER A 495 -16.01 -38.94 5.30
C SER A 495 -15.40 -39.87 6.38
N ASN A 496 -16.23 -40.53 7.19
CA ASN A 496 -15.83 -41.47 8.25
C ASN A 496 -15.67 -42.93 7.79
N ARG A 497 -15.47 -43.20 6.49
CA ARG A 497 -15.22 -44.57 6.03
C ARG A 497 -13.90 -45.13 6.57
N PRO A 498 -13.79 -46.46 6.73
CA PRO A 498 -12.53 -47.13 7.05
C PRO A 498 -11.42 -46.85 6.02
N TYR A 499 -10.17 -46.90 6.48
CA TYR A 499 -9.01 -46.68 5.63
C TYR A 499 -8.97 -47.63 4.44
N GLU A 500 -9.28 -48.90 4.66
CA GLU A 500 -9.22 -49.97 3.66
C GLU A 500 -10.18 -49.68 2.49
N GLU A 501 -11.34 -49.08 2.77
CA GLU A 501 -12.27 -48.63 1.73
C GLU A 501 -11.73 -47.43 0.96
N LYS A 502 -11.17 -46.43 1.67
CA LYS A 502 -10.59 -45.24 1.03
C LYS A 502 -9.40 -45.62 0.13
N LEU A 503 -8.56 -46.55 0.60
CA LEU A 503 -7.36 -47.02 -0.08
C LEU A 503 -7.67 -47.53 -1.49
N GLN A 504 -8.76 -48.28 -1.68
CA GLN A 504 -9.18 -48.80 -2.99
C GLN A 504 -9.47 -47.70 -4.02
N HIS A 505 -9.80 -46.50 -3.58
CA HIS A 505 -10.13 -45.38 -4.46
C HIS A 505 -8.96 -44.43 -4.74
N TYR A 506 -7.91 -44.44 -3.92
CA TYR A 506 -6.73 -43.58 -4.11
C TYR A 506 -6.00 -43.72 -5.46
N PRO A 507 -5.97 -44.89 -6.13
CA PRO A 507 -5.41 -44.99 -7.49
C PRO A 507 -6.06 -44.06 -8.53
N SER A 508 -7.28 -43.58 -8.28
CA SER A 508 -8.00 -42.65 -9.16
C SER A 508 -7.80 -41.17 -8.81
N GLN A 509 -6.94 -40.85 -7.83
CA GLN A 509 -6.73 -39.51 -7.30
C GLN A 509 -5.34 -38.97 -7.71
N ASN A 510 -4.70 -38.13 -6.89
CA ASN A 510 -3.32 -37.66 -7.14
C ASN A 510 -2.27 -38.71 -6.73
N LEU A 511 -1.04 -38.56 -7.24
CA LEU A 511 0.01 -39.54 -7.00
C LEU A 511 0.41 -39.64 -5.53
N TRP A 512 0.33 -38.56 -4.76
CA TRP A 512 0.61 -38.59 -3.32
C TRP A 512 -0.38 -39.49 -2.57
N ALA A 513 -1.68 -39.42 -2.88
CA ALA A 513 -2.67 -40.35 -2.34
C ALA A 513 -2.48 -41.77 -2.87
N TRP A 514 -2.23 -41.93 -4.17
CA TRP A 514 -2.00 -43.25 -4.78
C TRP A 514 -0.76 -43.96 -4.20
N SER A 515 0.26 -43.23 -3.76
CA SER A 515 1.47 -43.79 -3.13
C SER A 515 1.20 -44.64 -1.88
N LEU A 516 0.01 -44.52 -1.27
CA LEU A 516 -0.43 -45.37 -0.16
C LEU A 516 -0.77 -46.81 -0.62
N HIS A 517 -1.14 -47.01 -1.89
CA HIS A 517 -1.58 -48.29 -2.42
C HIS A 517 -0.43 -49.06 -3.11
N SER A 518 -0.32 -50.35 -2.83
CA SER A 518 0.64 -51.29 -3.46
C SER A 518 0.73 -51.19 -4.99
N LEU A 519 -0.42 -51.05 -5.69
CA LEU A 519 -0.48 -50.94 -7.15
C LEU A 519 0.30 -49.74 -7.72
N CYS A 520 0.55 -48.69 -6.93
CA CYS A 520 1.39 -47.57 -7.37
C CYS A 520 2.82 -48.05 -7.68
N TYR A 521 3.36 -48.92 -6.82
CA TYR A 521 4.72 -49.46 -6.96
C TYR A 521 4.80 -50.55 -8.05
N GLU A 522 3.68 -51.19 -8.38
CA GLU A 522 3.62 -52.19 -9.46
C GLU A 522 3.47 -51.53 -10.83
N LEU A 523 2.49 -50.63 -10.96
CA LEU A 523 1.98 -50.13 -12.23
C LEU A 523 2.53 -48.77 -12.67
N ASN A 524 3.31 -48.08 -11.83
CA ASN A 524 3.88 -46.77 -12.16
C ASN A 524 5.42 -46.81 -12.26
N PRO A 525 6.00 -47.10 -13.45
CA PRO A 525 7.45 -47.15 -13.65
C PRO A 525 8.17 -45.81 -13.42
N SER A 526 7.55 -44.68 -13.75
CA SER A 526 8.17 -43.37 -13.57
C SER A 526 8.25 -42.98 -12.10
N PHE A 527 7.21 -43.31 -11.30
CA PHE A 527 7.28 -43.17 -9.85
C PHE A 527 8.36 -44.05 -9.23
N LYS A 528 8.49 -45.31 -9.67
CA LYS A 528 9.60 -46.19 -9.25
C LYS A 528 10.97 -45.61 -9.58
N HIS A 529 11.12 -45.02 -10.76
CA HIS A 529 12.36 -44.37 -11.16
C HIS A 529 12.69 -43.20 -10.23
N TYR A 530 11.71 -42.34 -9.93
CA TYR A 530 11.86 -41.25 -8.97
C TYR A 530 12.27 -41.73 -7.57
N ILE A 531 11.63 -42.79 -7.04
CA ILE A 531 12.00 -43.37 -5.74
C ILE A 531 13.46 -43.84 -5.77
N SER A 532 13.87 -44.54 -6.84
CA SER A 532 15.24 -45.05 -6.98
C SER A 532 16.28 -43.94 -7.11
N GLU A 533 15.94 -42.83 -7.77
CA GLU A 533 16.84 -41.68 -7.97
C GLU A 533 16.97 -40.83 -6.71
N SER A 534 15.85 -40.54 -6.05
CA SER A 534 15.80 -39.69 -4.85
C SER A 534 16.29 -40.42 -3.60
N GLY A 535 16.14 -41.75 -3.52
CA GLY A 535 16.43 -42.52 -2.32
C GLY A 535 15.41 -42.33 -1.19
N LEU A 536 14.28 -41.67 -1.46
CA LEU A 536 13.24 -41.39 -0.47
C LEU A 536 12.52 -42.69 -0.05
N PRO A 537 12.22 -42.88 1.26
CA PRO A 537 11.68 -44.12 1.81
C PRO A 537 10.16 -44.25 1.58
N PHE A 538 9.72 -44.22 0.32
CA PHE A 538 8.32 -44.47 -0.03
C PHE A 538 7.92 -45.92 0.23
N SER A 539 6.75 -46.11 0.85
CA SER A 539 6.13 -47.41 1.08
C SER A 539 4.62 -47.35 0.88
N HIS A 540 4.02 -48.44 0.41
CA HIS A 540 2.57 -48.62 0.53
C HIS A 540 2.22 -49.01 1.97
N HIS A 541 0.96 -48.81 2.34
CA HIS A 541 0.46 -49.07 3.67
C HIS A 541 -0.87 -49.84 3.54
N ASP A 542 -0.88 -51.12 3.88
CA ASP A 542 -2.12 -51.93 3.82
C ASP A 542 -3.03 -51.69 5.04
N GLN A 543 -2.43 -51.22 6.13
CA GLN A 543 -3.07 -50.74 7.35
C GLN A 543 -2.60 -49.31 7.62
N PHE A 544 -3.31 -48.57 8.47
CA PHE A 544 -2.94 -47.19 8.79
C PHE A 544 -3.14 -46.90 10.27
N GLY A 545 -2.03 -46.78 11.01
CA GLY A 545 -2.00 -46.44 12.42
C GLY A 545 -0.83 -45.52 12.77
N LYS A 546 -0.44 -45.52 14.04
CA LYS A 546 0.63 -44.63 14.56
C LYS A 546 1.95 -44.79 13.82
N GLU A 547 2.37 -46.03 13.57
CA GLU A 547 3.65 -46.34 12.92
C GLU A 547 3.71 -45.79 11.49
N GLU A 548 2.65 -46.00 10.71
CA GLU A 548 2.56 -45.51 9.33
C GLU A 548 2.47 -43.98 9.27
N ILE A 549 1.76 -43.35 10.21
CA ILE A 549 1.71 -41.89 10.31
C ILE A 549 3.10 -41.32 10.62
N THR A 550 3.83 -41.90 11.58
CA THR A 550 5.19 -41.47 11.92
C THR A 550 6.16 -41.65 10.74
N ALA A 551 6.09 -42.79 10.03
CA ALA A 551 6.91 -43.03 8.85
C ALA A 551 6.63 -41.99 7.75
N ARG A 552 5.35 -41.65 7.52
CA ARG A 552 4.95 -40.62 6.55
C ARG A 552 5.38 -39.22 6.96
N CYS A 553 5.33 -38.88 8.24
CA CYS A 553 5.88 -37.62 8.75
C CYS A 553 7.37 -37.47 8.45
N GLN A 554 8.14 -38.56 8.59
CA GLN A 554 9.55 -38.57 8.23
C GLN A 554 9.75 -38.45 6.71
N LEU A 555 9.01 -39.21 5.90
CA LEU A 555 9.04 -39.10 4.45
C LEU A 555 8.71 -37.66 3.97
N LEU A 556 7.72 -37.02 4.60
CA LEU A 556 7.35 -35.64 4.31
C LEU A 556 8.48 -34.66 4.63
N LYS A 557 9.20 -34.85 5.73
CA LYS A 557 10.41 -34.07 6.04
C LYS A 557 11.41 -34.21 4.90
N ASP A 558 11.72 -35.43 4.49
CA ASP A 558 12.75 -35.71 3.47
C ASP A 558 12.34 -35.13 2.10
N ILE A 559 11.05 -35.19 1.75
CA ILE A 559 10.51 -34.51 0.56
C ILE A 559 10.66 -32.98 0.68
N CYS A 560 10.44 -32.39 1.86
CA CYS A 560 10.66 -30.96 2.07
C CYS A 560 12.13 -30.58 1.84
N GLU A 561 13.07 -31.41 2.31
CA GLU A 561 14.51 -31.20 2.07
C GLU A 561 14.86 -31.23 0.57
N GLU A 562 14.20 -32.07 -0.22
CA GLU A 562 14.37 -32.08 -1.68
C GLU A 562 13.75 -30.85 -2.37
N ILE A 563 12.50 -30.49 -2.04
CA ILE A 563 11.77 -29.36 -2.67
C ILE A 563 12.47 -28.03 -2.39
N TRP A 564 12.97 -27.85 -1.18
CA TRP A 564 13.59 -26.62 -0.69
C TRP A 564 15.07 -26.82 -0.40
N HIS A 565 15.75 -27.59 -1.25
CA HIS A 565 17.20 -27.73 -1.18
C HIS A 565 17.90 -26.39 -1.45
N VAL A 566 19.00 -26.13 -0.74
CA VAL A 566 19.73 -24.85 -0.80
C VAL A 566 20.28 -24.53 -2.19
N ASP A 567 20.55 -25.57 -3.00
CA ASP A 567 21.06 -25.41 -4.36
C ASP A 567 20.07 -24.73 -5.32
N ARG A 568 18.79 -24.61 -4.95
CA ARG A 568 17.82 -23.78 -5.69
C ARG A 568 18.14 -22.29 -5.66
N LEU A 569 19.07 -21.88 -4.79
CA LEU A 569 19.61 -20.53 -4.69
C LEU A 569 20.93 -20.34 -5.46
N GLN A 570 21.29 -21.26 -6.36
CA GLN A 570 22.41 -21.07 -7.30
C GLN A 570 21.95 -20.30 -8.55
N VAL A 571 22.90 -19.61 -9.21
CA VAL A 571 22.67 -18.77 -10.40
C VAL A 571 22.75 -19.55 -11.69
#